data_AF-A0ABD5DEM7-F1
#
_entry.id   AF-A0ABD5DEM7-F1
#
_cell.length_a   1.000
_cell.length_b   1.000
_cell.length_c   1.000
_cell.angle_alpha   90.00
_cell.angle_beta   90.00
_cell.angle_gamma   90.00
#
_symmetry.space_group_name_H-M   'P 1'
#
loop_
_entity.id
_entity.type
_entity.pdbx_description
1 polymer ?
#
loop_
_entity_poly.entity_id
_entity_poly.type
_entity_poly.pdbx_seq_one_letter_code
_entity_poly.pdbx_strand_id
1 'polypeptide(L)'
;MKNNALYKELDRHDDVNVIPNVLKNAIGQALASEGKLFSVSEIDLDIYDLIIVSMSGGKDSIASLLYLIEKGVDMSKVELWHNLVDGKSEPFMDWLFMDSYNKQLAKAFNLPIYNSWLMHGFEGEMLKNNSISHEYEIETPSGNIIIPRKRAKAGTRLRFPQQSADLRIRWCSSALKIEVGRRALSNQERFNNSKVLFVT
;
A
#
# COMPACT_ATOMS: atom_id res chain seq x y z
N MET A 1 12.34 -22.04 19.95
CA MET A 1 11.15 -21.95 20.82
C MET A 1 11.42 -21.09 22.06
N LYS A 2 11.70 -19.78 21.91
CA LYS A 2 12.04 -18.90 23.06
C LYS A 2 11.34 -17.52 23.11
N ASN A 3 10.40 -17.21 22.22
CA ASN A 3 9.75 -15.88 22.21
C ASN A 3 8.27 -15.84 22.62
N ASN A 4 7.66 -16.97 22.97
CA ASN A 4 6.20 -17.02 23.20
C ASN A 4 5.72 -16.26 24.45
N ALA A 5 6.61 -16.05 25.44
CA ALA A 5 6.29 -15.30 26.65
C ALA A 5 6.30 -13.79 26.43
N LEU A 6 7.27 -13.28 25.67
CA LEU A 6 7.41 -11.85 25.37
C LEU A 6 6.26 -11.36 24.47
N TYR A 7 5.84 -12.15 23.48
CA TYR A 7 4.68 -11.79 22.65
C TYR A 7 3.38 -11.73 23.45
N LYS A 8 3.16 -12.68 24.38
CA LYS A 8 2.01 -12.63 25.28
C LYS A 8 2.01 -11.40 26.19
N GLU A 9 3.18 -10.95 26.61
CA GLU A 9 3.32 -9.78 27.48
C GLU A 9 3.08 -8.48 26.71
N LEU A 10 3.53 -8.40 25.45
CA LEU A 10 3.25 -7.29 24.54
C LEU A 10 1.76 -7.24 24.15
N ASP A 11 1.16 -8.37 23.75
CA ASP A 11 -0.28 -8.47 23.46
C ASP A 11 -1.11 -8.01 24.66
N ARG A 12 -0.75 -8.45 25.87
CA ARG A 12 -1.42 -8.04 27.09
C ARG A 12 -1.28 -6.53 27.35
N HIS A 13 -0.12 -5.94 27.04
CA HIS A 13 0.07 -4.51 27.20
C HIS A 13 -0.82 -3.72 26.23
N ASP A 14 -0.95 -4.18 24.99
CA ASP A 14 -1.79 -3.57 23.97
C ASP A 14 -3.28 -3.66 24.32
N ASP A 15 -3.74 -4.83 24.79
CA ASP A 15 -5.12 -5.06 25.24
C ASP A 15 -5.52 -4.20 26.44
N VAL A 16 -4.61 -3.99 27.38
CA VAL A 16 -4.89 -3.27 28.64
C VAL A 16 -4.73 -1.75 28.47
N ASN A 17 -3.73 -1.30 27.72
CA ASN A 17 -3.36 0.11 27.71
C ASN A 17 -3.55 0.79 26.36
N VAL A 18 -3.24 0.12 25.24
CA VAL A 18 -3.20 0.79 23.93
C VAL A 18 -4.59 0.83 23.31
N ILE A 19 -5.23 -0.32 23.14
CA ILE A 19 -6.55 -0.46 22.51
C ILE A 19 -7.62 0.36 23.25
N PRO A 20 -7.73 0.31 24.60
CA PRO A 20 -8.76 1.06 25.32
C PRO A 20 -8.56 2.57 25.21
N ASN A 21 -7.31 3.05 25.25
CA ASN A 21 -7.03 4.48 25.12
C ASN A 21 -7.27 5.00 23.70
N VAL A 22 -6.94 4.20 22.68
CA VAL A 22 -7.23 4.53 21.28
C VAL A 22 -8.74 4.59 21.04
N LEU A 23 -9.50 3.60 21.51
CA LEU A 23 -10.97 3.57 21.39
C LEU A 23 -11.65 4.71 22.15
N LYS A 24 -11.17 5.02 23.37
CA LYS A 24 -11.68 6.12 24.19
C LYS A 24 -11.49 7.48 23.49
N ASN A 25 -10.35 7.67 22.85
CA ASN A 25 -10.05 8.90 22.09
C ASN A 25 -10.80 8.98 20.74
N ALA A 26 -11.10 7.83 20.11
CA ALA A 26 -11.74 7.80 18.80
C ALA A 26 -13.28 7.86 18.85
N ILE A 27 -13.93 7.29 19.88
CA ILE A 27 -15.39 7.04 19.89
C ILE A 27 -16.07 7.63 21.14
N GLY A 28 -15.32 8.11 22.14
CA GLY A 28 -15.91 8.68 23.37
C GLY A 28 -16.67 7.66 24.24
N GLN A 29 -16.56 6.36 23.92
CA GLN A 29 -17.15 5.29 24.71
C GLN A 29 -16.06 4.59 25.54
N ALA A 30 -16.22 4.60 26.86
CA ALA A 30 -15.52 3.70 27.74
C ALA A 30 -16.14 2.31 27.59
N LEU A 31 -15.63 1.51 26.65
CA LEU A 31 -15.97 0.10 26.56
C LEU A 31 -15.25 -0.62 27.71
N ALA A 32 -16.00 -1.31 28.58
CA ALA A 32 -15.42 -2.24 29.54
C ALA A 32 -14.78 -3.39 28.76
N SER A 33 -13.47 -3.27 28.50
CA SER A 33 -12.69 -4.16 27.63
C SER A 33 -11.88 -5.20 28.40
N GLU A 34 -11.84 -5.13 29.74
CA GLU A 34 -11.01 -6.03 30.54
C GLU A 34 -11.52 -7.49 30.42
N GLY A 35 -10.70 -8.36 29.83
CA GLY A 35 -10.97 -9.79 29.69
C GLY A 35 -11.99 -10.18 28.62
N LYS A 36 -12.43 -9.25 27.76
CA LYS A 36 -13.40 -9.53 26.68
C LYS A 36 -12.68 -9.75 25.36
N LEU A 37 -12.56 -11.01 24.92
CA LEU A 37 -12.21 -11.30 23.53
C LEU A 37 -13.40 -10.94 22.64
N PHE A 38 -13.16 -10.07 21.66
CA PHE A 38 -14.11 -9.84 20.58
C PHE A 38 -13.77 -10.78 19.44
N SER A 39 -14.68 -11.70 19.12
CA SER A 39 -14.61 -12.47 17.88
C SER A 39 -15.46 -11.76 16.82
N VAL A 40 -14.90 -11.57 15.64
CA VAL A 40 -15.64 -11.20 14.45
C VAL A 40 -15.78 -12.45 13.58
N SER A 41 -16.89 -12.58 12.86
CA SER A 41 -17.00 -13.61 11.82
C SER A 41 -15.87 -13.43 10.82
N GLU A 42 -15.25 -14.53 10.40
CA GLU A 42 -14.26 -14.46 9.31
C GLU A 42 -14.93 -13.90 8.06
N ILE A 43 -14.20 -13.02 7.37
CA ILE A 43 -14.65 -12.50 6.08
C ILE A 43 -14.53 -13.63 5.07
N ASP A 44 -15.65 -13.96 4.43
CA ASP A 44 -15.63 -14.83 3.26
C ASP A 44 -14.87 -14.13 2.13
N LEU A 45 -13.71 -14.67 1.76
CA LEU A 45 -12.84 -14.11 0.72
C LEU A 45 -13.30 -14.52 -0.68
N ASP A 46 -14.15 -15.54 -0.82
CA ASP A 46 -14.63 -16.03 -2.11
C ASP A 46 -15.60 -15.06 -2.79
N ILE A 47 -16.18 -14.13 -2.01
CA ILE A 47 -17.07 -13.09 -2.53
C ILE A 47 -16.36 -12.10 -3.46
N TYR A 48 -15.03 -12.02 -3.40
CA TYR A 48 -14.25 -11.10 -4.21
C TYR A 48 -13.92 -11.74 -5.57
N ASP A 49 -14.08 -10.94 -6.62
CA ASP A 49 -13.74 -11.33 -7.98
C ASP A 49 -12.23 -11.21 -8.22
N LEU A 50 -11.58 -10.30 -7.50
CA LEU A 50 -10.15 -10.03 -7.59
C LEU A 50 -9.59 -9.58 -6.23
N ILE A 51 -8.39 -10.01 -5.91
CA ILE A 51 -7.64 -9.59 -4.73
C ILE A 51 -6.32 -8.97 -5.18
N ILE A 52 -6.10 -7.72 -4.80
CA ILE A 52 -4.86 -6.99 -5.09
C ILE A 52 -4.08 -6.86 -3.78
N VAL A 53 -2.83 -7.32 -3.78
CA VAL A 53 -1.91 -7.14 -2.66
C VAL A 53 -0.91 -6.05 -3.02
N SER A 54 -0.91 -4.96 -2.24
CA SER A 54 0.12 -3.91 -2.34
C SER A 54 1.46 -4.47 -1.86
N MET A 55 2.27 -4.92 -2.81
CA MET A 55 3.52 -5.61 -2.56
C MET A 55 4.66 -4.60 -2.42
N SER A 56 5.10 -4.39 -1.17
CA SER A 56 6.26 -3.54 -0.86
C SER A 56 7.58 -4.31 -0.89
N GLY A 57 7.55 -5.64 -0.84
CA GLY A 57 8.71 -6.48 -0.55
C GLY A 57 9.07 -6.56 0.93
N GLY A 58 8.36 -5.82 1.79
CA GLY A 58 8.48 -5.90 3.25
C GLY A 58 7.74 -7.09 3.85
N LYS A 59 8.08 -7.40 5.11
CA LYS A 59 7.50 -8.52 5.87
C LYS A 59 5.98 -8.53 5.90
N ASP A 60 5.33 -7.36 5.99
CA ASP A 60 3.88 -7.27 6.20
C ASP A 60 3.10 -7.54 4.90
N SER A 61 3.58 -7.03 3.76
CA SER A 61 2.99 -7.36 2.46
C SER A 61 3.20 -8.83 2.09
N ILE A 62 4.34 -9.41 2.47
CA ILE A 62 4.60 -10.86 2.28
C ILE A 62 3.71 -11.68 3.21
N ALA A 63 3.59 -11.31 4.49
CA ALA A 63 2.72 -11.97 5.44
C ALA A 63 1.24 -11.92 4.99
N SER A 64 0.81 -10.80 4.41
CA SER A 64 -0.53 -10.65 3.84
C SER A 64 -0.77 -11.62 2.69
N LEU A 65 0.20 -11.78 1.78
CA LEU A 65 0.12 -12.78 0.71
C LEU A 65 0.06 -14.22 1.27
N LEU A 66 0.94 -14.53 2.23
CA LEU A 66 0.97 -15.85 2.87
C LEU A 66 -0.33 -16.16 3.62
N TYR A 67 -0.94 -15.16 4.23
CA TYR A 67 -2.23 -15.31 4.91
C TYR A 67 -3.36 -15.65 3.93
N LEU A 68 -3.40 -15.04 2.74
CA LEU A 68 -4.37 -15.40 1.70
C LEU A 68 -4.19 -16.86 1.24
N ILE A 69 -2.93 -17.31 1.10
CA ILE A 69 -2.60 -18.70 0.77
C ILE A 69 -3.06 -19.65 1.88
N GLU A 70 -2.80 -19.32 3.15
CA GLU A 70 -3.24 -20.11 4.30
C GLU A 70 -4.77 -20.21 4.39
N LYS A 71 -5.48 -19.13 4.00
CA LYS A 71 -6.94 -19.10 3.90
C LYS A 71 -7.51 -19.86 2.70
N GLY A 72 -6.67 -20.43 1.84
CA GLY A 72 -7.11 -21.24 0.70
C GLY A 72 -7.78 -20.43 -0.41
N VAL A 73 -7.46 -19.14 -0.52
CA VAL A 73 -7.94 -18.28 -1.61
C VAL A 73 -7.54 -18.87 -2.96
N ASP A 74 -8.44 -18.78 -3.94
CA ASP A 74 -8.11 -19.03 -5.35
C ASP A 74 -7.06 -18.01 -5.85
N MET A 75 -5.80 -18.46 -5.89
CA MET A 75 -4.66 -17.63 -6.28
C MET A 75 -4.73 -17.12 -7.72
N SER A 76 -5.60 -17.68 -8.58
CA SER A 76 -5.84 -17.14 -9.91
C SER A 76 -6.52 -15.76 -9.89
N LYS A 77 -7.15 -15.39 -8.77
CA LYS A 77 -7.76 -14.08 -8.51
C LYS A 77 -6.80 -13.08 -7.90
N VAL A 78 -5.55 -13.47 -7.59
CA VAL A 78 -4.60 -12.64 -6.83
C VAL A 78 -3.62 -11.95 -7.77
N GLU A 79 -3.42 -10.65 -7.55
CA GLU A 79 -2.40 -9.85 -8.23
C GLU A 79 -1.51 -9.11 -7.24
N LEU A 80 -0.22 -9.00 -7.57
CA LEU A 80 0.72 -8.19 -6.80
C LEU A 80 0.87 -6.83 -7.45
N TRP A 81 0.76 -5.76 -6.67
CA TRP A 81 0.91 -4.39 -7.16
C TRP A 81 2.07 -3.72 -6.45
N HIS A 82 3.03 -3.20 -7.20
CA HIS A 82 4.19 -2.53 -6.62
C HIS A 82 4.29 -1.08 -7.12
N ASN A 83 4.58 -0.17 -6.20
CA ASN A 83 4.72 1.25 -6.52
C ASN A 83 6.20 1.57 -6.64
N LEU A 84 6.67 1.89 -7.85
CA LEU A 84 8.06 2.30 -8.06
C LEU A 84 8.19 3.76 -7.61
N VAL A 85 8.68 3.95 -6.39
CA VAL A 85 8.76 5.28 -5.76
C VAL A 85 9.68 6.22 -6.53
N ASP A 86 10.79 5.69 -7.07
CA ASP A 86 11.72 6.43 -7.92
C ASP A 86 11.34 6.38 -9.42
N GLY A 87 10.22 5.75 -9.76
CA GLY A 87 9.83 5.49 -11.14
C GLY A 87 10.85 4.61 -11.87
N LYS A 88 10.94 4.77 -13.20
CA LYS A 88 11.96 4.13 -14.05
C LYS A 88 13.20 5.04 -14.25
N SER A 89 13.46 5.92 -13.29
CA SER A 89 14.61 6.82 -13.26
C SER A 89 15.76 6.22 -12.46
N GLU A 90 16.87 6.95 -12.36
CA GLU A 90 17.98 6.55 -11.50
C GLU A 90 17.50 6.35 -10.06
N PRO A 91 17.97 5.30 -9.36
CA PRO A 91 17.60 5.06 -7.98
C PRO A 91 17.98 6.24 -7.07
N PHE A 92 17.06 6.65 -6.20
CA PHE A 92 17.24 7.82 -5.34
C PHE A 92 16.81 7.56 -3.89
N MET A 93 15.59 7.08 -3.68
CA MET A 93 15.00 6.88 -2.36
C MET A 93 14.74 5.41 -2.02
N ASP A 94 14.43 4.58 -3.01
CA ASP A 94 14.14 3.16 -2.80
C ASP A 94 15.42 2.32 -2.77
N TRP A 95 15.31 1.09 -2.28
CA TRP A 95 16.39 0.12 -2.33
C TRP A 95 16.61 -0.34 -3.77
N LEU A 96 17.86 -0.33 -4.23
CA LEU A 96 18.27 -0.69 -5.59
C LEU A 96 17.68 -2.01 -6.11
N PHE A 97 17.49 -2.98 -5.21
CA PHE A 97 17.03 -4.31 -5.55
C PHE A 97 15.51 -4.49 -5.45
N MET A 98 14.75 -3.48 -5.02
CA MET A 98 13.36 -3.70 -4.59
C MET A 98 12.43 -4.12 -5.74
N ASP A 99 12.54 -3.46 -6.90
CA ASP A 99 11.76 -3.84 -8.10
C ASP A 99 12.09 -5.26 -8.56
N SER A 100 13.39 -5.61 -8.66
CA SER A 100 13.80 -6.95 -9.09
C SER A 100 13.44 -8.02 -8.06
N TYR A 101 13.53 -7.70 -6.77
CA TYR A 101 13.12 -8.58 -5.67
C TYR A 101 11.63 -8.89 -5.74
N ASN A 102 10.78 -7.87 -5.89
CA ASN A 102 9.33 -8.07 -5.99
C ASN A 102 8.94 -8.85 -7.25
N LYS A 103 9.61 -8.64 -8.38
CA LYS A 103 9.43 -9.44 -9.60
C LYS A 103 9.79 -10.91 -9.39
N GLN A 104 10.91 -11.18 -8.73
CA GLN A 104 11.33 -12.56 -8.44
C GLN A 104 10.44 -13.23 -7.41
N LEU A 105 9.93 -12.47 -6.42
CA LEU A 105 8.94 -12.96 -5.47
C LEU A 105 7.62 -13.33 -6.17
N ALA A 106 7.10 -12.45 -7.02
CA ALA A 106 5.91 -12.72 -7.83
C ALA A 106 6.08 -13.99 -8.69
N LYS A 107 7.25 -14.13 -9.34
CA LYS A 107 7.61 -15.33 -10.10
C LYS A 107 7.64 -16.59 -9.23
N ALA A 108 8.16 -16.53 -8.01
CA ALA A 108 8.22 -17.67 -7.10
C ALA A 108 6.83 -18.18 -6.69
N PHE A 109 5.86 -17.27 -6.56
CA PHE A 109 4.46 -17.60 -6.27
C PHE A 109 3.60 -17.81 -7.53
N ASN A 110 4.20 -17.70 -8.73
CA ASN A 110 3.49 -17.74 -10.01
C ASN A 110 2.31 -16.76 -10.10
N LEU A 111 2.53 -15.53 -9.61
CA LEU A 111 1.54 -14.46 -9.61
C LEU A 111 1.94 -13.34 -10.58
N PRO A 112 0.97 -12.67 -11.22
CA PRO A 112 1.26 -11.45 -11.96
C PRO A 112 1.66 -10.33 -11.01
N ILE A 113 2.57 -9.47 -11.47
CA ILE A 113 2.94 -8.23 -10.79
C ILE A 113 2.80 -7.04 -11.75
N TYR A 114 2.20 -5.97 -11.26
CA TYR A 114 2.01 -4.73 -12.01
C TYR A 114 2.63 -3.56 -11.27
N ASN A 115 3.55 -2.85 -11.94
CA ASN A 115 4.16 -1.66 -11.39
C ASN A 115 3.34 -0.40 -11.72
N SER A 116 3.36 0.57 -10.81
CA SER A 116 2.83 1.91 -11.08
C SER A 116 3.75 2.98 -10.50
N TRP A 117 3.89 4.11 -11.21
CA TRP A 117 4.76 5.20 -10.78
C TRP A 117 4.29 6.58 -11.27
N LEU A 118 4.81 7.61 -10.61
CA LEU A 118 4.80 8.98 -11.12
C LEU A 118 6.03 9.15 -12.01
N MET A 119 5.88 9.69 -13.21
CA MET A 119 7.02 9.97 -14.09
C MET A 119 8.01 10.91 -13.41
N HIS A 120 9.30 10.68 -13.64
CA HIS A 120 10.44 11.33 -12.94
C HIS A 120 10.55 11.02 -11.44
N GLY A 121 9.74 10.09 -10.92
CA GLY A 121 9.96 9.48 -9.62
C GLY A 121 9.93 10.46 -8.45
N PHE A 122 10.54 10.01 -7.36
CA PHE A 122 10.57 10.76 -6.12
C PHE A 122 11.30 12.09 -6.27
N GLU A 123 12.48 12.07 -6.90
CA GLU A 123 13.31 13.27 -7.08
C GLU A 123 12.59 14.34 -7.91
N GLY A 124 11.98 13.96 -9.03
CA GLY A 124 11.27 14.91 -9.90
C GLY A 124 10.12 15.63 -9.18
N GLU A 125 9.30 14.89 -8.41
CA GLU A 125 8.22 15.51 -7.63
C GLU A 125 8.75 16.29 -6.42
N MET A 126 9.84 15.86 -5.80
CA MET A 126 10.49 16.58 -4.69
C MET A 126 11.04 17.94 -5.15
N LEU A 127 11.69 17.98 -6.32
CA LEU A 127 12.33 19.17 -6.89
C LEU A 127 11.38 20.05 -7.72
N LYS A 128 10.11 19.66 -7.84
CA LYS A 128 9.08 20.41 -8.57
C LYS A 128 9.01 21.87 -8.12
N ASN A 129 9.23 22.78 -9.06
CA ASN A 129 9.21 24.22 -8.82
C ASN A 129 8.36 24.95 -9.87
N ASN A 130 7.31 25.63 -9.41
CA ASN A 130 6.37 26.38 -10.24
C ASN A 130 5.90 25.61 -11.50
N SER A 131 5.60 24.32 -11.33
CA SER A 131 5.17 23.44 -12.41
C SER A 131 4.08 22.47 -11.94
N ILE A 132 3.44 21.80 -12.89
CA ILE A 132 2.46 20.75 -12.58
C ILE A 132 3.18 19.44 -12.24
N SER A 133 2.57 18.61 -11.39
CA SER A 133 3.05 17.24 -11.20
C SER A 133 3.01 16.48 -12.52
N HIS A 134 3.95 15.55 -12.69
CA HIS A 134 4.05 14.69 -13.86
C HIS A 134 2.90 13.66 -13.93
N GLU A 135 2.76 13.07 -15.11
CA GLU A 135 1.84 11.96 -15.37
C GLU A 135 2.16 10.71 -14.55
N TYR A 136 1.16 9.85 -14.40
CA TYR A 136 1.37 8.50 -13.88
C TYR A 136 1.48 7.52 -15.03
N GLU A 137 2.34 6.53 -14.88
CA GLU A 137 2.36 5.35 -15.74
C GLU A 137 2.07 4.11 -14.91
N ILE A 138 1.21 3.24 -15.44
CA ILE A 138 0.71 2.05 -14.76
C ILE A 138 0.80 0.87 -15.73
N GLU A 139 1.45 -0.19 -15.31
CA GLU A 139 1.43 -1.48 -15.99
C GLU A 139 0.07 -2.16 -15.74
N THR A 140 -0.50 -2.76 -16.79
CA THR A 140 -1.76 -3.49 -16.72
C THR A 140 -1.65 -4.80 -17.50
N PRO A 141 -2.57 -5.77 -17.32
CA PRO A 141 -2.58 -7.00 -18.12
C PRO A 141 -2.66 -6.74 -19.64
N SER A 142 -3.23 -5.59 -20.06
CA SER A 142 -3.42 -5.22 -21.47
C SER A 142 -2.34 -4.26 -22.00
N GLY A 143 -1.30 -3.99 -21.21
CA GLY A 143 -0.24 -3.04 -21.54
C GLY A 143 -0.27 -1.77 -20.68
N ASN A 144 0.71 -0.90 -20.86
CA ASN A 144 0.89 0.26 -19.99
C ASN A 144 -0.11 1.38 -20.35
N ILE A 145 -0.63 2.06 -19.33
CA ILE A 145 -1.46 3.25 -19.48
C ILE A 145 -0.75 4.48 -18.89
N ILE A 146 -0.89 5.62 -19.57
CA ILE A 146 -0.41 6.92 -19.08
C ILE A 146 -1.61 7.75 -18.66
N ILE A 147 -1.62 8.23 -17.41
CA ILE A 147 -2.69 9.04 -16.86
C ILE A 147 -2.26 10.51 -16.83
N PRO A 148 -2.87 11.38 -17.66
CA PRO A 148 -2.51 12.78 -17.73
C PRO A 148 -2.98 13.59 -16.51
N ARG A 149 -2.27 14.68 -16.21
CA ARG A 149 -2.57 15.59 -15.09
C ARG A 149 -3.40 16.81 -15.49
N LYS A 150 -4.44 16.62 -16.31
CA LYS A 150 -5.27 17.71 -16.88
C LYS A 150 -5.87 18.71 -15.87
N ARG A 151 -6.07 18.27 -14.62
CA ARG A 151 -6.62 19.10 -13.52
C ARG A 151 -5.57 19.58 -12.52
N ALA A 152 -4.30 19.27 -12.74
CA ALA A 152 -3.23 19.71 -11.85
C ALA A 152 -2.99 21.22 -12.03
N LYS A 153 -2.77 21.90 -10.90
CA LYS A 153 -2.36 23.30 -10.88
C LYS A 153 -0.84 23.37 -10.70
N ALA A 154 -0.23 24.40 -11.28
CA ALA A 154 1.17 24.68 -11.02
C ALA A 154 1.40 24.91 -9.52
N GLY A 155 2.52 24.42 -9.01
CA GLY A 155 2.90 24.61 -7.64
C GLY A 155 4.35 24.21 -7.38
N THR A 156 4.81 24.46 -6.17
CA THR A 156 6.18 24.18 -5.74
C THR A 156 6.16 23.18 -4.59
N ARG A 157 7.01 22.15 -4.67
CA ARG A 157 7.33 21.29 -3.53
C ARG A 157 8.54 21.87 -2.82
N LEU A 158 9.77 21.58 -3.25
CA LEU A 158 11.01 22.09 -2.62
C LEU A 158 10.95 22.09 -1.09
N ARG A 159 10.37 21.02 -0.53
CA ARG A 159 10.14 20.89 0.92
C ARG A 159 11.21 20.07 1.61
N PHE A 160 12.17 19.49 0.91
CA PHE A 160 13.22 18.70 1.57
C PHE A 160 14.05 19.57 2.53
N PRO A 161 14.31 19.14 3.78
CA PRO A 161 13.92 17.87 4.44
C PRO A 161 12.69 17.97 5.39
N GLN A 162 11.79 18.94 5.20
CA GLN A 162 10.63 19.23 6.07
C GLN A 162 9.81 17.99 6.43
N GLN A 163 9.91 17.58 7.69
CA GLN A 163 9.11 16.49 8.25
C GLN A 163 7.77 17.04 8.77
N SER A 164 6.67 16.32 8.49
CA SER A 164 5.34 16.62 9.01
C SER A 164 4.45 15.38 8.92
N ALA A 165 3.44 15.31 9.79
CA ALA A 165 2.39 14.29 9.71
C ALA A 165 1.47 14.53 8.49
N ASP A 166 1.26 15.79 8.09
CA ASP A 166 0.45 16.11 6.92
C ASP A 166 1.23 15.84 5.62
N LEU A 167 0.76 14.85 4.87
CA LEU A 167 1.31 14.40 3.59
C LEU A 167 1.40 15.52 2.54
N ARG A 168 0.58 16.56 2.69
CA ARG A 168 0.55 17.71 1.78
C ARG A 168 1.70 18.68 2.01
N ILE A 169 2.32 18.70 3.19
CA ILE A 169 3.37 19.67 3.52
C ILE A 169 4.72 19.04 3.88
N ARG A 170 4.77 17.74 4.15
CA ARG A 170 6.03 17.01 4.32
C ARG A 170 6.76 16.83 2.98
N TRP A 171 8.08 16.60 3.03
CA TRP A 171 8.92 16.43 1.85
C TRP A 171 8.54 15.20 1.01
N CYS A 172 8.18 14.07 1.63
CA CYS A 172 7.73 12.88 0.94
C CYS A 172 6.23 12.95 0.59
N SER A 173 5.94 13.07 -0.71
CA SER A 173 4.59 13.27 -1.24
C SER A 173 3.72 12.02 -1.20
N SER A 174 2.42 12.16 -0.90
CA SER A 174 1.43 11.09 -1.12
C SER A 174 1.27 10.73 -2.60
N ALA A 175 1.65 11.64 -3.50
CA ALA A 175 1.59 11.44 -4.95
C ALA A 175 2.32 10.15 -5.38
N LEU A 176 3.42 9.82 -4.68
CA LEU A 176 4.32 8.72 -5.01
C LEU A 176 3.97 7.41 -4.29
N LYS A 177 3.28 7.50 -3.14
CA LYS A 177 3.08 6.34 -2.25
C LYS A 177 1.64 5.86 -2.16
N ILE A 178 0.67 6.74 -2.40
CA ILE A 178 -0.76 6.47 -2.20
C ILE A 178 -1.52 6.77 -3.49
N GLU A 179 -1.32 7.96 -4.07
CA GLU A 179 -2.09 8.35 -5.25
C GLU A 179 -1.81 7.44 -6.44
N VAL A 180 -0.59 6.97 -6.61
CA VAL A 180 -0.23 6.09 -7.73
C VAL A 180 -1.06 4.79 -7.74
N GLY A 181 -1.18 4.10 -6.60
CA GLY A 181 -2.02 2.90 -6.47
C GLY A 181 -3.51 3.22 -6.62
N ARG A 182 -3.98 4.36 -6.06
CA ARG A 182 -5.35 4.83 -6.29
C ARG A 182 -5.63 5.09 -7.77
N ARG A 183 -4.67 5.67 -8.50
CA ARG A 183 -4.79 5.97 -9.93
C ARG A 183 -4.81 4.68 -10.74
N ALA A 184 -3.95 3.71 -10.39
CA ALA A 184 -3.99 2.38 -10.96
C ALA A 184 -5.36 1.73 -10.80
N LEU A 185 -5.95 1.76 -9.60
CA LEU A 185 -7.25 1.16 -9.33
C LEU A 185 -8.42 1.87 -10.02
N SER A 186 -8.36 3.20 -10.17
CA SER A 186 -9.50 4.00 -10.66
C SER A 186 -9.50 4.30 -12.17
N ASN A 187 -8.49 3.84 -12.92
CA ASN A 187 -8.34 4.16 -14.35
C ASN A 187 -8.19 2.89 -15.22
N GLN A 188 -8.71 1.76 -14.75
CA GLN A 188 -8.77 0.51 -15.51
C GLN A 188 -10.22 0.01 -15.56
N GLU A 189 -10.75 -0.17 -16.76
CA GLU A 189 -12.15 -0.61 -16.95
C GLU A 189 -12.40 -2.02 -16.42
N ARG A 190 -11.35 -2.85 -16.29
CA ARG A 190 -11.43 -4.23 -15.78
C ARG A 190 -11.91 -4.35 -14.33
N PHE A 191 -11.96 -3.26 -13.57
CA PHE A 191 -12.51 -3.25 -12.22
C PHE A 191 -13.97 -2.78 -12.16
N ASN A 192 -14.55 -2.37 -13.29
CA ASN A 192 -15.94 -1.92 -13.32
C ASN A 192 -16.86 -3.10 -12.96
N ASN A 193 -17.73 -2.87 -11.98
CA ASN A 193 -18.69 -3.86 -11.46
C ASN A 193 -18.06 -5.09 -10.79
N SER A 194 -16.77 -5.06 -10.46
CA SER A 194 -16.09 -6.14 -9.74
C SER A 194 -15.99 -5.83 -8.24
N LYS A 195 -16.12 -6.87 -7.41
CA LYS A 195 -15.76 -6.81 -5.98
C LYS A 195 -14.26 -7.03 -5.85
N VAL A 196 -13.52 -5.93 -5.64
CA VAL A 196 -12.07 -5.96 -5.49
C VAL A 196 -11.70 -5.82 -4.01
N LEU A 197 -10.96 -6.78 -3.47
CA LEU A 197 -10.28 -6.64 -2.19
C LEU A 197 -8.90 -6.03 -2.43
N PHE A 198 -8.61 -4.90 -1.79
CA PHE A 198 -7.29 -4.26 -1.86
C PHE A 198 -6.61 -4.37 -0.49
N VAL A 199 -5.51 -5.11 -0.42
CA VAL A 199 -4.74 -5.38 0.80
C VAL A 199 -3.52 -4.46 0.84
N THR A 200 -3.41 -3.64 1.89
CA THR A 200 -2.34 -2.63 2.09
C THR A 200 -1.47 -2.92 3.28
#